data_AF-A0A7V4CX87-F1
#
_entry.id   AF-A0A7V4CX87-F1
#
_cell.length_a   1.000
_cell.length_b   1.000
_cell.length_c   1.000
_cell.angle_alpha   90.00
_cell.angle_beta   90.00
_cell.angle_gamma   90.00
#
_symmetry.space_group_name_H-M   'P 1'
#
loop_
_entity.id
_entity.type
_entity.pdbx_description
1 polymer ?
#
loop_
_entity_poly.entity_id
_entity_poly.type
_entity_poly.pdbx_seq_one_letter_code
_entity_poly.pdbx_strand_id
1 'polypeptide(L)'
;MTAAAVPRVLDPRALAPRSARPLAPRPDLARLRRGPVLLYDNGKLAEGAYPVVFRRLRERLSALGVATIAERREPIRGASVEALRGRARALAASGAAAAIVALADVGVSPATARLAIALEAEGLPAVCLTADPGHALARAVAFYQAGALPLVRMDLVPDADAAAVAAATDRAWPEILDALTAPAETLAERHRVTLPLDAVAPAADGMLDVAPWLRGPGGDPDAWHDAVLDALAALGVGDGLPVVPPTPRRYEAMLAFAPWDAATVLAGDLAPSGASLTVRELAIAAVMAGCRPEHMPILVTAARAVARPAFNLLQALITSHNAGHLLVVSGPLAGEAGLHGGAGCLGPGFPANAAVGRALNLALVDVARAVPGVADLGCLGSPAEWTYCFAEAPGPWPPINAERFDAGATTVLALKAEPPHGVTDFRSRRAEDLLGTLLDCCTSLGSNNAYMPGSLLLVLAPDHARQLAAAGWDKAALRERIHAAAGHPAAALAPRGIAAITPPAGADGRVRVTRSPRDVEIVVAGGRGGHSAVIRPWSLASEAVVEPVRLPDGSLARRLSEFRSA
;
A
#
# COMPACT_ATOMS: atom_id res chain seq x y z
N MET A 1 -23.98 31.88 -27.86
CA MET A 1 -24.27 30.61 -27.17
C MET A 1 -23.72 29.48 -28.02
N THR A 2 -22.43 29.19 -27.88
CA THR A 2 -21.74 28.13 -28.61
C THR A 2 -22.10 26.78 -27.99
N ALA A 3 -22.24 25.75 -28.84
CA ALA A 3 -22.64 24.39 -28.48
C ALA A 3 -22.10 23.94 -27.12
N ALA A 4 -23.00 23.50 -26.22
CA ALA A 4 -22.64 23.02 -24.89
C ALA A 4 -21.57 21.92 -25.05
N ALA A 5 -20.35 22.22 -24.61
CA ALA A 5 -19.24 21.28 -24.66
C ALA A 5 -19.66 20.02 -23.89
N VAL A 6 -19.44 18.86 -24.50
CA VAL A 6 -19.76 17.55 -23.89
C VAL A 6 -19.19 17.53 -22.47
N PRO A 7 -19.98 17.20 -21.45
CA PRO A 7 -19.56 17.27 -20.06
C PRO A 7 -18.57 16.12 -19.78
N ARG A 8 -17.28 16.37 -20.05
CA ARG A 8 -16.20 15.39 -19.87
C ARG A 8 -15.13 15.93 -18.92
N VAL A 9 -14.56 15.03 -18.14
CA VAL A 9 -13.38 15.27 -17.29
C VAL A 9 -12.32 14.22 -17.58
N LEU A 10 -11.08 14.44 -17.14
CA LEU A 10 -10.07 13.40 -17.21
C LEU A 10 -10.45 12.25 -16.27
N ASP A 11 -10.37 11.02 -16.76
CA ASP A 11 -10.55 9.83 -15.93
C ASP A 11 -9.29 9.66 -15.06
N PRO A 12 -9.42 9.64 -13.71
CA PRO A 12 -8.27 9.45 -12.80
C PRO A 12 -7.80 8.00 -12.72
N ARG A 13 -8.59 7.04 -13.22
CA ARG A 13 -8.16 5.64 -13.30
C ARG A 13 -7.09 5.50 -14.40
N ALA A 14 -6.23 4.50 -14.25
CA ALA A 14 -5.23 4.19 -15.28
C ALA A 14 -5.89 3.78 -16.61
N LEU A 15 -5.34 4.26 -17.73
CA LEU A 15 -5.89 4.04 -19.08
C LEU A 15 -5.86 2.58 -19.56
N ALA A 16 -4.99 1.74 -18.99
CA ALA A 16 -4.85 0.34 -19.37
C ALA A 16 -4.86 -0.60 -18.15
N PRO A 17 -5.97 -0.71 -17.39
CA PRO A 17 -5.97 -1.47 -16.16
C PRO A 17 -6.22 -2.97 -16.38
N ARG A 18 -6.48 -3.43 -17.62
CA ARG A 18 -6.94 -4.80 -17.88
C ARG A 18 -6.07 -5.53 -18.88
N SER A 19 -5.62 -6.73 -18.51
CA SER A 19 -5.08 -7.71 -19.44
C SER A 19 -5.91 -8.99 -19.35
N ALA A 20 -6.57 -9.37 -20.44
CA ALA A 20 -7.16 -10.69 -20.59
C ALA A 20 -6.08 -11.64 -21.11
N ARG A 21 -5.88 -12.77 -20.43
CA ARG A 21 -4.88 -13.77 -20.81
C ARG A 21 -5.58 -15.12 -21.02
N PRO A 22 -5.25 -15.87 -22.08
CA PRO A 22 -5.77 -17.23 -22.23
C PRO A 22 -5.22 -18.11 -21.10
N LEU A 23 -6.05 -19.04 -20.63
CA LEU A 23 -5.61 -20.08 -19.70
C LEU A 23 -4.72 -21.10 -20.43
N ALA A 24 -3.74 -21.65 -19.73
CA ALA A 24 -2.90 -22.72 -20.23
C ALA A 24 -3.74 -23.97 -20.54
N PRO A 25 -3.39 -24.73 -21.59
CA PRO A 25 -4.08 -25.97 -21.93
C PRO A 25 -4.04 -26.97 -20.77
N ARG A 26 -5.21 -27.40 -20.29
CA ARG A 26 -5.30 -28.35 -19.17
C ARG A 26 -4.87 -29.75 -19.57
N PRO A 27 -4.16 -30.50 -18.70
CA PRO A 27 -3.92 -31.92 -18.92
C PRO A 27 -5.23 -32.71 -18.83
N ASP A 28 -5.37 -33.73 -19.67
CA ASP A 28 -6.35 -34.78 -19.40
C ASP A 28 -5.95 -35.59 -18.16
N LEU A 29 -6.87 -36.41 -17.66
CA LEU A 29 -6.64 -37.23 -16.47
C LEU A 29 -5.44 -38.19 -16.64
N ALA A 30 -5.20 -38.67 -17.86
CA ALA A 30 -4.10 -39.58 -18.15
C ALA A 30 -2.73 -38.88 -18.05
N ARG A 31 -2.61 -37.66 -18.59
CA ARG A 31 -1.42 -36.81 -18.47
C ARG A 31 -1.21 -36.35 -17.03
N LEU A 32 -2.27 -35.98 -16.33
CA LEU A 32 -2.20 -35.60 -14.91
C LEU A 32 -1.69 -36.77 -14.05
N ARG A 33 -2.07 -38.01 -14.36
CA ARG A 33 -1.59 -39.22 -13.67
C ARG A 33 -0.11 -39.53 -13.93
N ARG A 34 0.36 -39.30 -15.16
CA ARG A 34 1.73 -39.61 -15.60
C ARG A 34 2.75 -38.55 -15.20
N GLY A 35 2.38 -37.27 -15.24
CA GLY A 35 3.28 -36.16 -14.96
C GLY A 35 3.29 -35.75 -13.48
N PRO A 36 4.33 -35.04 -13.00
CA PRO A 36 4.34 -34.48 -11.66
C PRO A 36 3.19 -33.46 -11.48
N VAL A 37 2.47 -33.53 -10.36
CA VAL A 37 1.60 -32.43 -9.91
C VAL A 37 2.35 -31.62 -8.87
N LEU A 38 2.49 -30.31 -9.11
CA LEU A 38 3.20 -29.41 -8.22
C LEU A 38 2.24 -28.85 -7.16
N LEU A 39 2.58 -29.00 -5.87
CA LEU A 39 1.97 -28.29 -4.76
C LEU A 39 2.92 -27.17 -4.32
N TYR A 40 2.54 -25.91 -4.53
CA TYR A 40 3.33 -24.74 -4.16
C TYR A 40 2.78 -24.10 -2.89
N ASP A 41 3.54 -24.17 -1.79
CA ASP A 41 3.27 -23.51 -0.51
C ASP A 41 4.00 -22.17 -0.47
N ASN A 42 3.23 -21.08 -0.49
CA ASN A 42 3.73 -19.71 -0.44
C ASN A 42 4.21 -19.25 0.95
N GLY A 43 4.30 -20.18 1.91
CA GLY A 43 4.67 -19.98 3.30
C GLY A 43 3.45 -19.94 4.24
N LYS A 44 2.25 -19.66 3.73
CA LYS A 44 1.04 -19.47 4.55
C LYS A 44 0.59 -20.75 5.24
N LEU A 45 0.87 -21.92 4.64
CA LEU A 45 0.45 -23.19 5.22
C LEU A 45 1.30 -23.59 6.44
N ALA A 46 2.30 -22.82 6.84
CA ALA A 46 3.03 -23.05 8.09
C ALA A 46 2.27 -22.60 9.34
N GLU A 47 1.16 -21.86 9.19
CA GLU A 47 0.37 -21.31 10.29
C GLU A 47 -0.70 -22.30 10.78
N GLY A 48 -0.83 -22.44 12.11
CA GLY A 48 -1.90 -23.23 12.74
C GLY A 48 -2.04 -24.65 12.19
N ALA A 49 -3.27 -25.03 11.85
CA ALA A 49 -3.59 -26.35 11.28
C ALA A 49 -3.54 -26.41 9.74
N TYR A 50 -3.10 -25.35 9.06
CA TYR A 50 -3.05 -25.31 7.60
C TYR A 50 -2.08 -26.29 6.91
N PRO A 51 -1.04 -26.88 7.55
CA PRO A 51 -0.25 -27.94 6.92
C PRO A 51 -1.10 -29.14 6.47
N VAL A 52 -2.29 -29.31 7.06
CA VAL A 52 -3.24 -30.37 6.71
C VAL A 52 -3.75 -30.26 5.28
N VAL A 53 -3.80 -29.05 4.69
CA VAL A 53 -4.27 -28.84 3.31
C VAL A 53 -3.44 -29.69 2.33
N PHE A 54 -2.12 -29.57 2.35
CA PHE A 54 -1.24 -30.32 1.44
C PHE A 54 -1.20 -31.81 1.75
N ARG A 55 -1.32 -32.19 3.03
CA ARG A 55 -1.51 -33.60 3.41
C ARG A 55 -2.75 -34.21 2.75
N ARG A 56 -3.90 -33.54 2.82
CA ARG A 56 -5.15 -34.04 2.21
C ARG A 56 -5.11 -34.01 0.69
N LEU A 57 -4.54 -32.96 0.08
CA LEU A 57 -4.37 -32.92 -1.37
C LEU A 57 -3.50 -34.07 -1.89
N ARG A 58 -2.42 -34.42 -1.17
CA ARG A 58 -1.62 -35.60 -1.52
C ARG A 58 -2.43 -36.88 -1.49
N GLU A 59 -3.22 -37.10 -0.44
CA GLU A 59 -4.07 -38.29 -0.34
C GLU A 59 -5.09 -38.36 -1.50
N ARG A 60 -5.68 -37.23 -1.89
CA ARG A 60 -6.62 -37.14 -3.01
C ARG A 60 -5.95 -37.38 -4.37
N LEU A 61 -4.78 -36.78 -4.61
CA LEU A 61 -4.00 -36.98 -5.84
C LEU A 61 -3.50 -38.44 -5.96
N SER A 62 -3.03 -39.03 -4.86
CA SER A 62 -2.64 -40.44 -4.82
C SER A 62 -3.82 -41.38 -5.09
N ALA A 63 -4.99 -41.10 -4.49
CA ALA A 63 -6.22 -41.85 -4.76
C ALA A 63 -6.69 -41.73 -6.23
N LEU A 64 -6.38 -40.61 -6.88
CA LEU A 64 -6.63 -40.41 -8.31
C LEU A 64 -5.66 -41.18 -9.20
N GLY A 65 -4.56 -41.71 -8.65
CA GLY A 65 -3.51 -42.43 -9.37
C GLY A 65 -2.39 -41.55 -9.92
N VAL A 66 -2.18 -40.36 -9.34
CA VAL A 66 -1.04 -39.48 -9.70
C VAL A 66 0.27 -40.10 -9.22
N ALA A 67 1.16 -40.40 -10.16
CA ALA A 67 2.40 -41.14 -9.89
C ALA A 67 3.47 -40.30 -9.20
N THR A 68 3.45 -38.97 -9.38
CA THR A 68 4.47 -38.07 -8.81
C THR A 68 3.83 -36.79 -8.31
N ILE A 69 4.08 -36.44 -7.05
CA ILE A 69 3.64 -35.19 -6.45
C ILE A 69 4.89 -34.47 -5.96
N ALA A 70 5.13 -33.27 -6.49
CA ALA A 70 6.26 -32.44 -6.09
C ALA A 70 5.76 -31.34 -5.16
N GLU A 71 6.40 -31.16 -4.01
CA GLU A 71 6.12 -30.05 -3.11
C GLU A 71 7.26 -29.02 -3.17
N ARG A 72 6.87 -27.74 -3.18
CA ARG A 72 7.77 -26.60 -3.08
C ARG A 72 7.22 -25.62 -2.06
N ARG A 73 8.00 -25.37 -1.01
CA ARG A 73 7.72 -24.30 -0.05
C ARG A 73 8.68 -23.15 -0.30
N GLU A 74 8.14 -22.02 -0.73
CA GLU A 74 8.91 -20.81 -0.96
C GLU A 74 8.08 -19.56 -0.59
N PRO A 75 8.43 -18.87 0.51
CA PRO A 75 7.74 -17.66 0.94
C PRO A 75 7.64 -16.60 -0.16
N ILE A 76 6.45 -16.02 -0.29
CA ILE A 76 6.15 -15.05 -1.36
C ILE A 76 5.98 -13.61 -0.88
N ARG A 77 5.89 -13.41 0.44
CA ARG A 77 5.72 -12.09 1.05
C ARG A 77 6.90 -11.19 0.67
N GLY A 78 6.61 -9.99 0.15
CA GLY A 78 7.61 -9.02 -0.29
C GLY A 78 8.28 -9.32 -1.64
N ALA A 79 7.91 -10.40 -2.33
CA ALA A 79 8.46 -10.69 -3.65
C ALA A 79 8.01 -9.65 -4.70
N SER A 80 8.95 -9.16 -5.51
CA SER A 80 8.65 -8.29 -6.65
C SER A 80 7.94 -9.07 -7.76
N VAL A 81 7.22 -8.37 -8.64
CA VAL A 81 6.54 -9.00 -9.79
C VAL A 81 7.53 -9.74 -10.69
N GLU A 82 8.72 -9.17 -10.90
CA GLU A 82 9.78 -9.82 -11.67
C GLU A 82 10.25 -11.12 -11.01
N ALA A 83 10.44 -11.12 -9.68
CA ALA A 83 10.80 -12.33 -8.94
C ALA A 83 9.71 -13.42 -9.07
N LEU A 84 8.43 -13.04 -9.04
CA LEU A 84 7.31 -13.97 -9.25
C LEU A 84 7.31 -14.57 -10.66
N ARG A 85 7.57 -13.75 -11.69
CA ARG A 85 7.69 -14.23 -13.07
C ARG A 85 8.90 -15.17 -13.23
N GLY A 86 10.03 -14.83 -12.62
CA GLY A 86 11.22 -15.69 -12.59
C GLY A 86 10.95 -17.05 -11.93
N ARG A 87 10.24 -17.06 -10.80
CA ARG A 87 9.78 -18.29 -10.14
C ARG A 87 8.84 -19.10 -11.03
N ALA A 88 7.85 -18.46 -11.65
CA ALA A 88 6.92 -19.14 -12.55
C ALA A 88 7.65 -19.86 -13.70
N ARG A 89 8.63 -19.21 -14.34
CA ARG A 89 9.48 -19.81 -15.37
C ARG A 89 10.22 -21.05 -14.88
N ALA A 90 10.85 -20.94 -13.71
CA ALA A 90 11.58 -22.06 -13.12
C ALA A 90 10.66 -23.25 -12.78
N LEU A 91 9.45 -22.96 -12.28
CA LEU A 91 8.45 -23.99 -11.97
C LEU A 91 7.87 -24.62 -13.25
N ALA A 92 7.59 -23.83 -14.29
CA ALA A 92 7.12 -24.34 -15.58
C ALA A 92 8.16 -25.25 -16.24
N ALA A 93 9.45 -24.94 -16.10
CA ALA A 93 10.56 -25.77 -16.59
C ALA A 93 10.73 -27.11 -15.85
N SER A 94 10.01 -27.35 -14.74
CA SER A 94 10.12 -28.60 -13.97
C SER A 94 9.48 -29.82 -14.66
N GLY A 95 8.69 -29.60 -15.72
CA GLY A 95 7.95 -30.67 -16.40
C GLY A 95 6.66 -31.10 -15.68
N ALA A 96 6.21 -30.34 -14.66
CA ALA A 96 4.93 -30.58 -14.01
C ALA A 96 3.75 -30.51 -15.00
N ALA A 97 2.76 -31.38 -14.83
CA ALA A 97 1.55 -31.40 -15.64
C ALA A 97 0.57 -30.29 -15.26
N ALA A 98 0.55 -29.92 -13.98
CA ALA A 98 -0.24 -28.83 -13.42
C ALA A 98 0.30 -28.41 -12.03
N ALA A 99 -0.14 -27.25 -11.54
CA ALA A 99 0.23 -26.70 -10.25
C ALA A 99 -0.99 -26.31 -9.41
N ILE A 100 -0.92 -26.58 -8.10
CA ILE A 100 -1.84 -26.06 -7.09
C ILE A 100 -1.03 -25.10 -6.22
N VAL A 101 -1.40 -23.81 -6.26
CA VAL A 101 -0.73 -22.74 -5.53
C VAL A 101 -1.58 -22.40 -4.31
N ALA A 102 -1.00 -22.53 -3.11
CA ALA A 102 -1.68 -22.25 -1.86
C ALA A 102 -0.82 -21.41 -0.91
N LEU A 103 -1.39 -20.57 -0.05
CA LEU A 103 -2.79 -20.18 0.07
C LEU A 103 -2.89 -18.66 -0.10
N ALA A 104 -3.70 -18.18 -1.04
CA ALA A 104 -3.98 -16.76 -1.18
C ALA A 104 -4.88 -16.28 -0.02
N ASP A 105 -4.21 -15.80 1.02
CA ASP A 105 -4.79 -15.28 2.26
C ASP A 105 -4.07 -13.98 2.68
N VAL A 106 -4.40 -13.42 3.85
CA VAL A 106 -3.90 -12.13 4.37
C VAL A 106 -2.38 -12.01 4.24
N GLY A 107 -1.95 -10.93 3.59
CA GLY A 107 -0.54 -10.58 3.39
C GLY A 107 0.15 -11.27 2.21
N VAL A 108 -0.45 -12.28 1.57
CA VAL A 108 0.14 -12.98 0.42
C VAL A 108 -0.79 -13.10 -0.79
N SER A 109 -2.05 -12.67 -0.67
CA SER A 109 -3.09 -12.85 -1.70
C SER A 109 -2.71 -12.32 -3.09
N PRO A 110 -2.28 -11.05 -3.28
CA PRO A 110 -1.95 -10.57 -4.62
C PRO A 110 -0.75 -11.29 -5.22
N ALA A 111 0.28 -11.54 -4.41
CA ALA A 111 1.50 -12.19 -4.87
C ALA A 111 1.22 -13.65 -5.30
N THR A 112 0.35 -14.34 -4.55
CA THR A 112 -0.07 -15.71 -4.87
C THR A 112 -0.89 -15.76 -6.15
N ALA A 113 -1.86 -14.86 -6.31
CA ALA A 113 -2.62 -14.74 -7.55
C ALA A 113 -1.71 -14.39 -8.74
N ARG A 114 -0.78 -13.44 -8.58
CA ARG A 114 0.20 -13.08 -9.62
C ARG A 114 1.13 -14.24 -10.00
N LEU A 115 1.55 -15.06 -9.04
CA LEU A 115 2.30 -16.29 -9.34
C LEU A 115 1.47 -17.26 -10.17
N ALA A 116 0.21 -17.51 -9.80
CA ALA A 116 -0.68 -18.37 -10.56
C ALA A 116 -0.91 -17.83 -11.99
N ILE A 117 -1.13 -16.52 -12.16
CA ILE A 117 -1.23 -15.87 -13.47
C ILE A 117 0.07 -16.04 -14.28
N ALA A 118 1.22 -15.91 -13.64
CA ALA A 118 2.51 -16.09 -14.30
C ALA A 118 2.73 -17.55 -14.72
N LEU A 119 2.32 -18.53 -13.91
CA LEU A 119 2.38 -19.95 -14.28
C LEU A 119 1.52 -20.26 -15.51
N GLU A 120 0.29 -19.74 -15.55
CA GLU A 120 -0.61 -19.85 -16.72
C GLU A 120 0.04 -19.26 -17.97
N ALA A 121 0.67 -18.08 -17.84
CA ALA A 121 1.36 -17.42 -18.96
C ALA A 121 2.59 -18.19 -19.46
N GLU A 122 3.25 -18.96 -18.59
CA GLU A 122 4.37 -19.86 -18.94
C GLU A 122 3.87 -21.24 -19.41
N GLY A 123 2.55 -21.42 -19.57
CA GLY A 123 1.94 -22.65 -20.08
C GLY A 123 1.84 -23.79 -19.07
N LEU A 124 2.03 -23.51 -17.77
CA LEU A 124 1.81 -24.47 -16.68
C LEU A 124 0.41 -24.21 -16.06
N PRO A 125 -0.58 -25.08 -16.31
CA PRO A 125 -1.91 -24.97 -15.72
C PRO A 125 -1.85 -24.84 -14.21
N ALA A 126 -2.42 -23.77 -13.66
CA ALA A 126 -2.42 -23.46 -12.25
C ALA A 126 -3.84 -23.35 -11.69
N VAL A 127 -3.99 -23.77 -10.44
CA VAL A 127 -5.16 -23.49 -9.60
C VAL A 127 -4.68 -22.74 -8.37
N CYS A 128 -5.28 -21.59 -8.08
CA CYS A 128 -4.95 -20.80 -6.91
C CYS A 128 -5.99 -21.06 -5.82
N LEU A 129 -5.55 -21.69 -4.72
CA LEU A 129 -6.38 -21.84 -3.54
C LEU A 129 -6.43 -20.51 -2.79
N THR A 130 -7.62 -20.13 -2.35
CA THR A 130 -7.89 -18.86 -1.68
C THR A 130 -8.65 -19.10 -0.39
N ALA A 131 -8.50 -18.22 0.60
CA ALA A 131 -9.32 -18.20 1.82
C ALA A 131 -9.71 -16.75 2.14
N ASP A 132 -10.77 -16.56 2.94
CA ASP A 132 -11.15 -15.23 3.40
C ASP A 132 -10.25 -14.72 4.52
N PRO A 133 -9.99 -13.40 4.57
CA PRO A 133 -10.50 -12.36 3.68
C PRO A 133 -9.73 -12.19 2.36
N GLY A 134 -8.64 -12.95 2.15
CA GLY A 134 -7.77 -12.84 0.97
C GLY A 134 -8.43 -13.15 -0.39
N HIS A 135 -9.52 -13.90 -0.41
CA HIS A 135 -10.23 -14.30 -1.61
C HIS A 135 -10.71 -13.11 -2.46
N ALA A 136 -11.31 -12.09 -1.84
CA ALA A 136 -11.80 -10.90 -2.55
C ALA A 136 -10.66 -10.18 -3.28
N LEU A 137 -9.50 -10.09 -2.62
CA LEU A 137 -8.31 -9.46 -3.17
C LEU A 137 -7.68 -10.29 -4.31
N ALA A 138 -7.62 -11.61 -4.17
CA ALA A 138 -7.18 -12.50 -5.25
C ALA A 138 -8.10 -12.39 -6.48
N ARG A 139 -9.43 -12.29 -6.27
CA ARG A 139 -10.40 -12.01 -7.33
C ARG A 139 -10.13 -10.66 -8.01
N ALA A 140 -9.87 -9.61 -7.24
CA ALA A 140 -9.56 -8.31 -7.81
C ALA A 140 -8.31 -8.35 -8.71
N VAL A 141 -7.24 -9.00 -8.24
CA VAL A 141 -6.02 -9.19 -9.05
C VAL A 141 -6.31 -10.00 -10.33
N ALA A 142 -7.08 -11.09 -10.23
CA ALA A 142 -7.46 -11.88 -11.39
C ALA A 142 -8.28 -11.06 -12.40
N PHE A 143 -9.24 -10.26 -11.94
CA PHE A 143 -10.04 -9.38 -12.80
C PHE A 143 -9.17 -8.43 -13.63
N TYR A 144 -8.23 -7.73 -13.00
CA TYR A 144 -7.39 -6.76 -13.69
C TYR A 144 -6.29 -7.42 -14.52
N GLN A 145 -5.67 -8.49 -14.03
CA GLN A 145 -4.40 -8.99 -14.60
C GLN A 145 -4.53 -10.25 -15.46
N ALA A 146 -5.69 -10.92 -15.44
CA ALA A 146 -5.93 -12.11 -16.25
C ALA A 146 -7.32 -12.19 -16.89
N GLY A 147 -8.33 -11.53 -16.33
CA GLY A 147 -9.75 -11.64 -16.70
C GLY A 147 -10.40 -12.93 -16.18
N ALA A 148 -9.72 -14.07 -16.35
CA ALA A 148 -10.09 -15.35 -15.77
C ALA A 148 -8.87 -16.01 -15.11
N LEU A 149 -9.07 -16.62 -13.95
CA LEU A 149 -8.06 -17.39 -13.24
C LEU A 149 -8.76 -18.45 -12.38
N PRO A 150 -8.37 -19.74 -12.41
CA PRO A 150 -8.98 -20.74 -11.56
C PRO A 150 -8.68 -20.51 -10.07
N LEU A 151 -9.56 -19.73 -9.44
CA LEU A 151 -9.57 -19.45 -8.01
C LEU A 151 -10.54 -20.41 -7.34
N VAL A 152 -10.05 -21.23 -6.42
CA VAL A 152 -10.90 -22.12 -5.60
C VAL A 152 -10.91 -21.58 -4.17
N ARG A 153 -12.10 -21.26 -3.65
CA ARG A 153 -12.27 -20.75 -2.30
C ARG A 153 -12.37 -21.90 -1.31
N MET A 154 -11.49 -21.90 -0.33
CA MET A 154 -11.52 -22.80 0.81
C MET A 154 -12.19 -22.09 1.99
N ASP A 155 -13.18 -22.74 2.57
CA ASP A 155 -13.85 -22.30 3.80
C ASP A 155 -12.97 -22.63 5.02
N LEU A 156 -11.96 -21.78 5.24
CA LEU A 156 -11.01 -21.89 6.34
C LEU A 156 -11.27 -20.77 7.34
N VAL A 157 -11.61 -21.15 8.57
CA VAL A 157 -11.81 -20.21 9.68
C VAL A 157 -10.47 -20.05 10.40
N PRO A 158 -10.11 -18.82 10.86
CA PRO A 158 -9.02 -18.66 11.81
C PRO A 158 -9.22 -19.57 13.02
N ASP A 159 -8.15 -20.23 13.48
CA ASP A 159 -8.16 -21.19 14.61
C ASP A 159 -8.91 -22.52 14.39
N ALA A 160 -9.32 -22.83 13.16
CA ALA A 160 -9.88 -24.15 12.83
C ALA A 160 -8.88 -25.28 13.16
N ASP A 161 -9.38 -26.37 13.73
CA ASP A 161 -8.56 -27.55 14.00
C ASP A 161 -8.21 -28.33 12.73
N ALA A 162 -7.32 -29.31 12.88
CA ALA A 162 -6.87 -30.15 11.77
C ALA A 162 -8.00 -30.92 11.06
N ALA A 163 -9.07 -31.28 11.76
CA ALA A 163 -10.20 -32.01 11.19
C ALA A 163 -11.07 -31.10 10.34
N ALA A 164 -11.35 -29.88 10.83
CA ALA A 164 -12.08 -28.85 10.10
C ALA A 164 -11.34 -28.44 8.81
N VAL A 165 -10.02 -28.21 8.88
CA VAL A 165 -9.20 -27.91 7.70
C VAL A 165 -9.20 -29.07 6.70
N ALA A 166 -9.13 -30.31 7.18
CA ALA A 166 -9.20 -31.48 6.31
C ALA A 166 -10.55 -31.57 5.58
N ALA A 167 -11.66 -31.38 6.31
CA ALA A 167 -13.00 -31.40 5.76
C ALA A 167 -13.21 -30.27 4.73
N ALA A 168 -12.70 -29.07 4.99
CA ALA A 168 -12.73 -27.96 4.04
C ALA A 168 -11.96 -28.28 2.75
N THR A 169 -10.78 -28.89 2.88
CA THR A 169 -9.97 -29.33 1.74
C THR A 169 -10.70 -30.40 0.91
N ASP A 170 -11.36 -31.35 1.57
CA ASP A 170 -12.14 -32.39 0.91
C ASP A 170 -13.37 -31.82 0.18
N ARG A 171 -14.04 -30.82 0.76
CA ARG A 171 -15.15 -30.11 0.10
C ARG A 171 -14.70 -29.36 -1.15
N ALA A 172 -13.52 -28.77 -1.13
CA ALA A 172 -12.96 -28.04 -2.27
C ALA A 172 -12.42 -28.96 -3.38
N TRP A 173 -12.08 -30.21 -3.06
CA TRP A 173 -11.41 -31.13 -3.98
C TRP A 173 -12.08 -31.31 -5.37
N PRO A 174 -13.42 -31.49 -5.48
CA PRO A 174 -14.06 -31.61 -6.79
C PRO A 174 -13.83 -30.40 -7.70
N GLU A 175 -13.89 -29.19 -7.14
CA GLU A 175 -13.63 -27.94 -7.87
C GLU A 175 -12.15 -27.81 -8.24
N ILE A 176 -11.23 -28.18 -7.34
CA ILE A 176 -9.79 -28.22 -7.64
C ILE A 176 -9.51 -29.15 -8.83
N LEU A 177 -10.10 -30.35 -8.83
CA LEU A 177 -9.89 -31.32 -9.90
C LEU A 177 -10.46 -30.82 -11.24
N ASP A 178 -11.65 -30.22 -11.23
CA ASP A 178 -12.25 -29.59 -12.42
C ASP A 178 -11.35 -28.46 -12.96
N ALA A 179 -10.89 -27.57 -12.10
CA ALA A 179 -9.97 -26.48 -12.44
C ALA A 179 -8.62 -26.95 -13.01
N LEU A 180 -8.19 -28.17 -12.68
CA LEU A 180 -6.97 -28.78 -13.23
C LEU A 180 -7.18 -29.45 -14.59
N THR A 181 -8.40 -29.90 -14.93
CA THR A 181 -8.60 -30.88 -16.03
C THR A 181 -9.66 -30.50 -17.06
N ALA A 182 -10.60 -29.60 -16.74
CA ALA A 182 -11.62 -29.18 -17.69
C ALA A 182 -11.03 -28.35 -18.85
N PRO A 183 -11.66 -28.31 -20.04
CA PRO A 183 -11.16 -27.51 -21.16
C PRO A 183 -10.96 -26.03 -20.78
N ALA A 184 -9.88 -25.43 -21.28
CA ALA A 184 -9.46 -24.08 -20.91
C ALA A 184 -10.54 -23.02 -21.22
N GLU A 185 -11.27 -23.18 -22.33
CA GLU A 185 -12.36 -22.30 -22.74
C GLU A 185 -13.54 -22.38 -21.77
N THR A 186 -13.83 -23.58 -21.27
CA THR A 186 -14.89 -23.80 -20.29
C THR A 186 -14.53 -23.19 -18.94
N LEU A 187 -13.28 -23.34 -18.51
CA LEU A 187 -12.76 -22.72 -17.30
C LEU A 187 -12.70 -21.20 -17.40
N ALA A 188 -12.38 -20.66 -18.58
CA ALA A 188 -12.34 -19.22 -18.80
C ALA A 188 -13.69 -18.57 -18.55
N GLU A 189 -14.81 -19.20 -18.91
CA GLU A 189 -16.15 -18.69 -18.58
C GLU A 189 -16.50 -18.90 -17.10
N ARG A 190 -16.26 -20.10 -16.54
CA ARG A 190 -16.61 -20.42 -15.14
C ARG A 190 -15.85 -19.57 -14.12
N HIS A 191 -14.57 -19.30 -14.41
CA HIS A 191 -13.71 -18.50 -13.56
C HIS A 191 -13.52 -17.07 -14.09
N ARG A 192 -14.38 -16.62 -15.00
CA ARG A 192 -14.43 -15.22 -15.40
C ARG A 192 -14.76 -14.37 -14.18
N VAL A 193 -13.86 -13.44 -13.85
CA VAL A 193 -14.10 -12.55 -12.72
C VAL A 193 -14.78 -11.30 -13.23
N THR A 194 -15.80 -10.85 -12.50
CA THR A 194 -16.43 -9.54 -12.70
C THR A 194 -16.32 -8.73 -11.42
N LEU A 195 -16.01 -7.44 -11.56
CA LEU A 195 -16.11 -6.45 -10.51
C LEU A 195 -17.15 -5.42 -10.93
N PRO A 196 -18.33 -5.37 -10.30
CA PRO A 196 -19.38 -4.41 -10.64
C PRO A 196 -18.90 -2.96 -10.66
N LEU A 197 -18.04 -2.60 -9.70
CA LEU A 197 -17.46 -1.26 -9.57
C LEU A 197 -16.67 -0.81 -10.81
N ASP A 198 -16.09 -1.77 -11.51
CA ASP A 198 -15.30 -1.56 -12.72
C ASP A 198 -15.94 -2.30 -13.89
N ALA A 199 -17.27 -2.27 -14.02
CA ALA A 199 -17.93 -2.82 -15.20
C ALA A 199 -17.46 -2.10 -16.49
N VAL A 200 -17.33 -0.77 -16.42
CA VAL A 200 -16.90 0.08 -17.55
C VAL A 200 -15.43 0.46 -17.39
N ALA A 201 -14.62 0.10 -18.38
CA ALA A 201 -13.22 0.50 -18.45
C ALA A 201 -13.08 1.99 -18.79
N PRO A 202 -11.98 2.66 -18.37
CA PRO A 202 -11.64 3.99 -18.84
C PRO A 202 -11.62 4.06 -20.38
N ALA A 203 -12.08 5.18 -20.94
CA ALA A 203 -12.04 5.39 -22.39
C ALA A 203 -10.59 5.53 -22.88
N ALA A 204 -10.33 5.12 -24.12
CA ALA A 204 -8.98 5.15 -24.69
C ALA A 204 -8.37 6.55 -24.81
N ASP A 205 -9.22 7.58 -24.91
CA ASP A 205 -8.80 8.99 -24.90
C ASP A 205 -8.59 9.56 -23.49
N GLY A 206 -8.81 8.75 -22.45
CA GLY A 206 -8.60 9.10 -21.05
C GLY A 206 -9.59 10.10 -20.47
N MET A 207 -10.75 10.24 -21.11
CA MET A 207 -11.78 11.18 -20.71
C MET A 207 -13.04 10.43 -20.25
N LEU A 208 -13.53 10.77 -19.07
CA LEU A 208 -14.79 10.30 -18.51
C LEU A 208 -15.94 11.19 -19.00
N ASP A 209 -16.92 10.59 -19.67
CA ASP A 209 -18.19 11.25 -20.02
C ASP A 209 -19.14 11.19 -18.84
N VAL A 210 -19.54 12.36 -18.32
CA VAL A 210 -20.46 12.45 -17.17
C VAL A 210 -21.90 12.77 -17.58
N ALA A 211 -22.20 12.82 -18.88
CA ALA A 211 -23.55 13.05 -19.38
C ALA A 211 -24.62 12.12 -18.79
N PRO A 212 -24.35 10.81 -18.54
CA PRO A 212 -25.34 9.92 -17.92
C PRO A 212 -25.79 10.32 -16.50
N TRP A 213 -25.01 11.16 -15.80
CA TRP A 213 -25.30 11.63 -14.44
C TRP A 213 -25.81 13.07 -14.41
N LEU A 214 -25.91 13.74 -15.56
CA LEU A 214 -26.38 15.12 -15.62
C LEU A 214 -27.88 15.18 -15.28
N ARG A 215 -28.22 15.98 -14.26
CA ARG A 215 -29.60 16.25 -13.84
C ARG A 215 -29.86 17.75 -13.85
N GLY A 216 -31.09 18.16 -14.17
CA GLY A 216 -31.48 19.58 -14.17
C GLY A 216 -31.33 20.27 -15.54
N PRO A 217 -31.62 21.58 -15.60
CA PRO A 217 -31.63 22.34 -16.85
C PRO A 217 -30.21 22.46 -17.44
N GLY A 218 -30.10 22.28 -18.76
CA GLY A 218 -28.82 22.39 -19.45
C GLY A 218 -28.17 23.76 -19.29
N GLY A 219 -26.92 23.79 -18.85
CA GLY A 219 -26.11 25.01 -18.71
C GLY A 219 -25.89 25.49 -17.28
N ASP A 220 -26.48 24.85 -16.27
CA ASP A 220 -26.16 25.09 -14.87
C ASP A 220 -24.76 24.52 -14.50
N PRO A 221 -23.78 25.35 -14.09
CA PRO A 221 -22.46 24.88 -13.69
C PRO A 221 -22.48 23.93 -12.50
N ASP A 222 -23.43 24.07 -11.59
CA ASP A 222 -23.53 23.25 -10.39
C ASP A 222 -24.08 21.86 -10.74
N ALA A 223 -25.07 21.78 -11.63
CA ALA A 223 -25.55 20.51 -12.18
C ALA A 223 -24.43 19.69 -12.86
N TRP A 224 -23.50 20.37 -13.55
CA TRP A 224 -22.33 19.70 -14.13
C TRP A 224 -21.35 19.21 -13.06
N HIS A 225 -21.12 20.01 -12.01
CA HIS A 225 -20.27 19.61 -10.90
C HIS A 225 -20.84 18.39 -10.17
N ASP A 226 -22.12 18.40 -9.86
CA ASP A 226 -22.83 17.28 -9.22
C ASP A 226 -22.76 16.01 -10.08
N ALA A 227 -22.94 16.14 -11.40
CA ALA A 227 -22.79 15.01 -12.32
C ALA A 227 -21.39 14.39 -12.28
N VAL A 228 -20.33 15.21 -12.12
CA VAL A 228 -18.96 14.69 -11.95
C VAL A 228 -18.85 13.92 -10.63
N LEU A 229 -19.34 14.47 -9.52
CA LEU A 229 -19.27 13.81 -8.21
C LEU A 229 -20.07 12.49 -8.21
N ASP A 230 -21.28 12.48 -8.77
CA ASP A 230 -22.11 11.30 -8.91
C ASP A 230 -21.45 10.22 -9.77
N ALA A 231 -20.81 10.62 -10.88
CA ALA A 231 -20.09 9.70 -11.76
C ALA A 231 -18.90 9.04 -11.04
N LEU A 232 -18.09 9.84 -10.34
CA LEU A 232 -16.93 9.32 -9.60
C LEU A 232 -17.39 8.38 -8.47
N ALA A 233 -18.43 8.76 -7.72
CA ALA A 233 -18.99 7.92 -6.65
C ALA A 233 -19.53 6.59 -7.20
N ALA A 234 -20.27 6.61 -8.31
CA ALA A 234 -20.80 5.40 -8.93
C ALA A 234 -19.71 4.44 -9.44
N LEU A 235 -18.54 4.98 -9.80
CA LEU A 235 -17.36 4.22 -10.25
C LEU A 235 -16.41 3.85 -9.10
N GLY A 236 -16.72 4.22 -7.86
CA GLY A 236 -15.82 4.06 -6.70
C GLY A 236 -14.46 4.70 -6.95
N VAL A 237 -14.48 5.91 -7.49
CA VAL A 237 -13.32 6.75 -7.72
C VAL A 237 -13.31 7.85 -6.67
N GLY A 238 -12.12 8.14 -6.16
CA GLY A 238 -11.91 9.08 -5.07
C GLY A 238 -12.01 8.44 -3.69
N ASP A 239 -12.19 9.30 -2.68
CA ASP A 239 -12.07 8.95 -1.25
C ASP A 239 -13.35 9.24 -0.46
N GLY A 240 -14.47 9.43 -1.17
CA GLY A 240 -15.78 9.75 -0.60
C GLY A 240 -15.99 11.23 -0.25
N LEU A 241 -14.97 12.08 -0.38
CA LEU A 241 -15.09 13.52 -0.22
C LEU A 241 -15.27 14.21 -1.58
N PRO A 242 -15.91 15.39 -1.64
CA PRO A 242 -15.97 16.18 -2.86
C PRO A 242 -14.57 16.46 -3.44
N VAL A 243 -14.48 16.52 -4.76
CA VAL A 243 -13.24 16.79 -5.50
C VAL A 243 -13.40 18.02 -6.39
N VAL A 244 -12.28 18.64 -6.73
CA VAL A 244 -12.26 19.61 -7.84
C VAL A 244 -12.30 18.83 -9.16
N PRO A 245 -13.28 19.06 -10.06
CA PRO A 245 -13.36 18.32 -11.32
C PRO A 245 -12.06 18.45 -12.14
N PRO A 246 -11.43 17.33 -12.56
CA PRO A 246 -10.18 17.35 -13.29
C PRO A 246 -10.41 17.66 -14.78
N THR A 247 -10.72 18.92 -15.08
CA THR A 247 -10.88 19.38 -16.47
C THR A 247 -9.53 19.44 -17.19
N PRO A 248 -9.50 19.29 -18.52
CA PRO A 248 -8.26 19.46 -19.30
C PRO A 248 -7.56 20.78 -18.98
N ARG A 249 -8.30 21.89 -18.87
CA ARG A 249 -7.73 23.20 -18.52
C ARG A 249 -7.01 23.20 -17.16
N ARG A 250 -7.59 22.57 -16.13
CA ARG A 250 -6.98 22.51 -14.79
C ARG A 250 -5.77 21.58 -14.78
N TYR A 251 -5.83 20.48 -15.52
CA TYR A 251 -4.71 19.58 -15.72
C TYR A 251 -3.54 20.27 -16.41
N GLU A 252 -3.76 20.96 -17.53
CA GLU A 252 -2.70 21.74 -18.21
C GLU A 252 -2.09 22.80 -17.29
N ALA A 253 -2.91 23.48 -16.49
CA ALA A 253 -2.41 24.43 -15.49
C ALA A 253 -1.56 23.74 -14.40
N MET A 254 -1.92 22.52 -13.98
CA MET A 254 -1.15 21.73 -13.01
C MET A 254 0.22 21.35 -13.56
N LEU A 255 0.33 21.05 -14.87
CA LEU A 255 1.58 20.69 -15.52
C LEU A 255 2.61 21.82 -15.59
N ALA A 256 2.22 23.07 -15.31
CA ALA A 256 3.12 24.21 -15.33
C ALA A 256 4.36 24.05 -14.41
N PHE A 257 4.30 23.19 -13.39
CA PHE A 257 5.42 22.86 -12.48
C PHE A 257 5.79 21.36 -12.52
N ALA A 258 5.45 20.67 -13.60
CA ALA A 258 5.76 19.26 -13.81
C ALA A 258 6.57 19.08 -15.11
N PRO A 259 7.88 19.36 -15.10
CA PRO A 259 8.74 19.30 -16.30
C PRO A 259 9.08 17.87 -16.76
N TRP A 260 8.37 16.87 -16.26
CA TRP A 260 8.52 15.46 -16.65
C TRP A 260 7.49 15.11 -17.71
N ASP A 261 7.84 14.17 -18.60
CA ASP A 261 6.87 13.61 -19.54
C ASP A 261 5.68 13.00 -18.80
N ALA A 262 4.46 13.25 -19.30
CA ALA A 262 3.23 12.81 -18.66
C ALA A 262 3.16 11.28 -18.48
N ALA A 263 3.77 10.49 -19.37
CA ALA A 263 3.83 9.04 -19.30
C ALA A 263 4.97 8.51 -18.41
N THR A 264 5.78 9.39 -17.80
CA THR A 264 6.84 8.99 -16.86
C THR A 264 6.24 8.20 -15.70
N VAL A 265 6.62 6.94 -15.57
CA VAL A 265 6.19 6.06 -14.47
C VAL A 265 6.91 6.47 -13.17
N LEU A 266 6.12 6.77 -12.14
CA LEU A 266 6.59 7.12 -10.81
C LEU A 266 6.53 5.93 -9.84
N ALA A 267 5.50 5.08 -9.98
CA ALA A 267 5.36 3.81 -9.28
C ALA A 267 4.74 2.77 -10.22
N GLY A 268 5.37 1.60 -10.37
CA GLY A 268 4.90 0.55 -11.28
C GLY A 268 4.17 -0.59 -10.58
N ASP A 269 3.41 -1.37 -11.37
CA ASP A 269 2.83 -2.65 -10.98
C ASP A 269 1.97 -2.63 -9.68
N LEU A 270 1.24 -1.55 -9.45
CA LEU A 270 0.41 -1.35 -8.25
C LEU A 270 -0.63 -2.46 -8.12
N ALA A 271 -0.85 -2.99 -6.92
CA ALA A 271 -1.87 -4.02 -6.69
C ALA A 271 -3.15 -3.37 -6.14
N PRO A 272 -4.35 -3.86 -6.53
CA PRO A 272 -4.62 -5.02 -7.39
C PRO A 272 -4.52 -4.78 -8.91
N SER A 273 -4.64 -3.55 -9.43
CA SER A 273 -4.85 -3.29 -10.86
C SER A 273 -3.70 -3.74 -11.78
N GLY A 274 -2.48 -3.80 -11.27
CA GLY A 274 -1.27 -3.97 -12.08
C GLY A 274 -0.88 -2.72 -12.85
N ALA A 275 -1.60 -1.61 -12.69
CA ALA A 275 -1.31 -0.36 -13.37
C ALA A 275 -0.09 0.35 -12.78
N SER A 276 0.44 1.28 -13.56
CA SER A 276 1.50 2.19 -13.14
C SER A 276 0.92 3.57 -12.86
N LEU A 277 1.37 4.19 -11.77
CA LEU A 277 1.15 5.61 -11.48
C LEU A 277 2.15 6.43 -12.31
N THR A 278 1.65 7.24 -13.22
CA THR A 278 2.48 8.17 -14.00
C THR A 278 2.31 9.62 -13.52
N VAL A 279 3.08 10.54 -14.11
CA VAL A 279 2.92 11.98 -13.89
C VAL A 279 1.52 12.46 -14.28
N ARG A 280 0.90 11.89 -15.33
CA ARG A 280 -0.48 12.19 -15.74
C ARG A 280 -1.46 11.91 -14.61
N GLU A 281 -1.49 10.68 -14.10
CA GLU A 281 -2.45 10.29 -13.06
C GLU A 281 -2.20 11.05 -11.76
N LEU A 282 -0.93 11.31 -11.42
CA LEU A 282 -0.59 12.12 -10.24
C LEU A 282 -1.08 13.57 -10.37
N ALA A 283 -0.95 14.19 -11.54
CA ALA A 283 -1.44 15.55 -11.79
C ALA A 283 -2.97 15.62 -11.78
N ILE A 284 -3.67 14.60 -12.27
CA ILE A 284 -5.13 14.50 -12.17
C ILE A 284 -5.56 14.44 -10.70
N ALA A 285 -4.92 13.58 -9.91
CA ALA A 285 -5.19 13.46 -8.47
C ALA A 285 -4.86 14.76 -7.71
N ALA A 286 -3.78 15.46 -8.09
CA ALA A 286 -3.43 16.76 -7.56
C ALA A 286 -4.53 17.81 -7.83
N VAL A 287 -5.08 17.84 -9.04
CA VAL A 287 -6.24 18.70 -9.34
C VAL A 287 -7.41 18.33 -8.45
N MET A 288 -7.79 17.04 -8.40
CA MET A 288 -8.92 16.57 -7.60
C MET A 288 -8.81 16.92 -6.11
N ALA A 289 -7.60 16.83 -5.55
CA ALA A 289 -7.29 17.19 -4.17
C ALA A 289 -7.29 18.70 -3.89
N GLY A 290 -7.29 19.54 -4.93
CA GLY A 290 -7.19 20.99 -4.78
C GLY A 290 -5.76 21.51 -4.60
N CYS A 291 -4.76 20.78 -5.08
CA CYS A 291 -3.38 21.25 -5.09
C CYS A 291 -3.21 22.49 -5.97
N ARG A 292 -2.15 23.25 -5.70
CA ARG A 292 -1.62 24.25 -6.63
C ARG A 292 -0.51 23.60 -7.48
N PRO A 293 -0.21 24.13 -8.69
CA PRO A 293 0.86 23.60 -9.54
C PRO A 293 2.19 23.44 -8.80
N GLU A 294 2.55 24.39 -7.93
CA GLU A 294 3.78 24.39 -7.14
C GLU A 294 3.94 23.17 -6.21
N HIS A 295 2.89 22.38 -6.00
CA HIS A 295 2.92 21.14 -5.22
C HIS A 295 3.45 19.94 -6.02
N MET A 296 3.43 20.00 -7.36
CA MET A 296 3.82 18.88 -8.22
C MET A 296 5.23 18.34 -7.96
N PRO A 297 6.28 19.17 -7.76
CA PRO A 297 7.62 18.66 -7.46
C PRO A 297 7.68 17.81 -6.18
N ILE A 298 6.96 18.24 -5.14
CA ILE A 298 6.87 17.51 -3.86
C ILE A 298 6.08 16.21 -4.05
N LEU A 299 4.97 16.25 -4.77
CA LEU A 299 4.16 15.07 -5.07
C LEU A 299 4.92 14.02 -5.89
N VAL A 300 5.69 14.44 -6.89
CA VAL A 300 6.52 13.53 -7.70
C VAL A 300 7.57 12.85 -6.82
N THR A 301 8.23 13.60 -5.92
CA THR A 301 9.15 13.03 -4.94
C THR A 301 8.43 12.08 -3.98
N ALA A 302 7.24 12.43 -3.50
CA ALA A 302 6.44 11.59 -2.62
C ALA A 302 6.04 10.25 -3.30
N ALA A 303 5.56 10.31 -4.55
CA ALA A 303 5.22 9.14 -5.35
C ALA A 303 6.44 8.23 -5.57
N ARG A 304 7.61 8.81 -5.86
CA ARG A 304 8.88 8.04 -5.97
C ARG A 304 9.32 7.45 -4.63
N ALA A 305 9.14 8.18 -3.53
CA ALA A 305 9.47 7.71 -2.18
C ALA A 305 8.63 6.49 -1.80
N VAL A 306 7.30 6.54 -2.00
CA VAL A 306 6.45 5.37 -1.73
C VAL A 306 6.72 4.22 -2.71
N ALA A 307 7.22 4.49 -3.91
CA ALA A 307 7.62 3.45 -4.86
C ALA A 307 8.92 2.72 -4.50
N ARG A 308 9.71 3.24 -3.54
CA ARG A 308 10.95 2.57 -3.12
C ARG A 308 10.60 1.20 -2.52
N PRO A 309 11.36 0.13 -2.83
CA PRO A 309 11.09 -1.20 -2.27
C PRO A 309 10.99 -1.22 -0.75
N ALA A 310 11.79 -0.38 -0.09
CA ALA A 310 11.80 -0.20 1.37
C ALA A 310 10.45 0.29 1.94
N PHE A 311 9.64 1.02 1.19
CA PHE A 311 8.30 1.45 1.64
C PHE A 311 7.28 0.30 1.65
N ASN A 312 7.53 -0.77 0.88
CA ASN A 312 6.62 -1.92 0.75
C ASN A 312 5.19 -1.55 0.28
N LEU A 313 5.09 -0.70 -0.75
CA LEU A 313 3.82 -0.13 -1.23
C LEU A 313 2.76 -1.17 -1.57
N LEU A 314 3.15 -2.28 -2.21
CA LEU A 314 2.20 -3.32 -2.63
C LEU A 314 1.37 -3.84 -1.46
N GLN A 315 1.99 -4.01 -0.29
CA GLN A 315 1.31 -4.47 0.91
C GLN A 315 0.62 -3.34 1.66
N ALA A 316 1.19 -2.13 1.62
CA ALA A 316 0.62 -0.95 2.26
C ALA A 316 -0.74 -0.53 1.65
N LEU A 317 -0.96 -0.78 0.34
CA LEU A 317 -2.20 -0.41 -0.36
C LEU A 317 -3.42 -1.27 0.00
N ILE A 318 -3.21 -2.47 0.49
CA ILE A 318 -4.24 -3.52 0.63
C ILE A 318 -4.32 -4.04 2.07
N THR A 319 -3.79 -3.26 3.00
CA THR A 319 -3.57 -3.71 4.37
C THR A 319 -4.87 -3.72 5.14
N SER A 320 -5.00 -4.64 6.10
CA SER A 320 -6.08 -4.60 7.07
C SER A 320 -5.93 -3.54 8.16
N HIS A 321 -4.75 -2.92 8.23
CA HIS A 321 -4.40 -1.95 9.26
C HIS A 321 -4.89 -0.53 8.92
N ASN A 322 -5.27 0.24 9.93
CA ASN A 322 -5.79 1.61 9.81
C ASN A 322 -4.68 2.69 9.64
N ALA A 323 -3.70 2.43 8.77
CA ALA A 323 -2.54 3.30 8.57
C ALA A 323 -2.68 4.18 7.32
N GLY A 324 -2.28 5.45 7.42
CA GLY A 324 -2.20 6.39 6.32
C GLY A 324 -0.79 6.50 5.70
N HIS A 325 -0.70 7.09 4.50
CA HIS A 325 0.57 7.41 3.85
C HIS A 325 1.09 8.76 4.37
N LEU A 326 1.87 8.73 5.46
CA LEU A 326 2.44 9.93 6.05
C LEU A 326 3.52 10.53 5.15
N LEU A 327 3.42 11.83 4.92
CA LEU A 327 4.45 12.66 4.31
C LEU A 327 4.95 13.73 5.30
N VAL A 328 6.27 13.79 5.50
CA VAL A 328 6.91 14.92 6.20
C VAL A 328 7.84 15.63 5.24
N VAL A 329 7.57 16.90 4.96
CA VAL A 329 8.38 17.71 4.04
C VAL A 329 9.33 18.58 4.84
N SER A 330 10.64 18.43 4.60
CA SER A 330 11.68 19.11 5.36
C SER A 330 12.56 19.92 4.42
N GLY A 331 12.72 21.22 4.67
CA GLY A 331 13.57 22.11 3.88
C GLY A 331 12.85 23.27 3.18
N PRO A 332 13.59 24.14 2.46
CA PRO A 332 13.10 25.44 2.00
C PRO A 332 11.88 25.41 1.08
N LEU A 333 11.78 24.41 0.18
CA LEU A 333 10.67 24.32 -0.77
C LEU A 333 9.33 24.03 -0.10
N ALA A 334 9.33 23.51 1.14
CA ALA A 334 8.09 23.35 1.91
C ALA A 334 7.40 24.71 2.13
N GLY A 335 8.18 25.73 2.49
CA GLY A 335 7.69 27.09 2.68
C GLY A 335 7.25 27.74 1.36
N GLU A 336 8.02 27.56 0.28
CA GLU A 336 7.63 28.04 -1.06
C GLU A 336 6.31 27.41 -1.55
N ALA A 337 6.11 26.12 -1.24
CA ALA A 337 4.88 25.39 -1.54
C ALA A 337 3.71 25.74 -0.60
N GLY A 338 3.94 26.58 0.42
CA GLY A 338 2.95 26.94 1.44
C GLY A 338 2.54 25.79 2.36
N LEU A 339 3.37 24.75 2.49
CA LEU A 339 3.21 23.72 3.50
C LEU A 339 3.53 24.29 4.89
N HIS A 340 2.85 23.78 5.91
CA HIS A 340 2.93 24.30 7.26
C HIS A 340 3.43 23.25 8.26
N GLY A 341 4.35 23.67 9.12
CA GLY A 341 4.89 22.85 10.20
C GLY A 341 4.58 23.37 11.61
N GLY A 342 3.93 24.52 11.72
CA GLY A 342 3.66 25.18 13.02
C GLY A 342 2.41 24.64 13.73
N ALA A 343 1.80 25.50 14.56
CA ALA A 343 0.58 25.18 15.31
C ALA A 343 -0.51 24.61 14.39
N GLY A 344 -1.09 23.48 14.79
CA GLY A 344 -2.17 22.81 14.06
C GLY A 344 -1.76 22.12 12.74
N CYS A 345 -0.47 21.92 12.45
CA CYS A 345 0.01 21.41 11.15
C CYS A 345 -0.56 20.06 10.67
N LEU A 346 -1.07 19.22 11.59
CA LEU A 346 -1.75 17.96 11.29
C LEU A 346 -3.28 18.07 11.25
N GLY A 347 -3.83 19.28 11.42
CA GLY A 347 -5.25 19.57 11.50
C GLY A 347 -5.74 20.48 10.37
N PRO A 348 -6.97 21.02 10.50
CA PRO A 348 -7.56 21.90 9.50
C PRO A 348 -6.86 23.26 9.43
N GLY A 349 -7.10 24.00 8.34
CA GLY A 349 -6.62 25.37 8.15
C GLY A 349 -5.36 25.51 7.29
N PHE A 350 -4.71 24.40 6.92
CA PHE A 350 -3.51 24.38 6.08
C PHE A 350 -3.79 23.63 4.77
N PRO A 351 -4.36 24.30 3.75
CA PRO A 351 -4.84 23.62 2.54
C PRO A 351 -3.72 22.91 1.77
N ALA A 352 -2.49 23.41 1.78
CA ALA A 352 -1.36 22.74 1.14
C ALA A 352 -1.04 21.38 1.79
N ASN A 353 -1.09 21.28 3.12
CA ASN A 353 -0.88 20.02 3.85
C ASN A 353 -1.98 19.01 3.51
N ALA A 354 -3.24 19.45 3.55
CA ALA A 354 -4.38 18.60 3.23
C ALA A 354 -4.34 18.12 1.77
N ALA A 355 -4.21 19.04 0.80
CA ALA A 355 -4.15 18.72 -0.62
C ALA A 355 -2.93 17.84 -0.96
N VAL A 356 -1.76 18.21 -0.43
CA VAL A 356 -0.61 17.38 -0.07
C VAL A 356 -0.83 15.87 -0.05
N GLY A 357 -1.22 15.41 1.15
CA GLY A 357 -1.43 14.01 1.46
C GLY A 357 -2.61 13.41 0.69
N ARG A 358 -3.67 14.20 0.45
CA ARG A 358 -4.86 13.71 -0.27
C ARG A 358 -4.57 13.38 -1.72
N ALA A 359 -3.79 14.20 -2.42
CA ALA A 359 -3.42 13.96 -3.81
C ALA A 359 -2.66 12.64 -3.98
N LEU A 360 -1.69 12.36 -3.09
CA LEU A 360 -0.99 11.08 -3.12
C LEU A 360 -1.95 9.91 -2.86
N ASN A 361 -2.84 10.02 -1.87
CA ASN A 361 -3.78 8.94 -1.56
C ASN A 361 -4.77 8.69 -2.71
N LEU A 362 -5.37 9.74 -3.28
CA LEU A 362 -6.24 9.66 -4.46
C LEU A 362 -5.52 8.98 -5.62
N ALA A 363 -4.30 9.43 -5.94
CA ALA A 363 -3.50 8.85 -7.02
C ALA A 363 -3.28 7.34 -6.82
N LEU A 364 -2.98 6.92 -5.59
CA LEU A 364 -2.77 5.51 -5.27
C LEU A 364 -4.06 4.70 -5.34
N VAL A 365 -5.14 5.15 -4.70
CA VAL A 365 -6.43 4.42 -4.67
C VAL A 365 -7.03 4.31 -6.07
N ASP A 366 -7.04 5.39 -6.84
CA ASP A 366 -7.68 5.42 -8.16
C ASP A 366 -6.90 4.64 -9.22
N VAL A 367 -5.56 4.67 -9.18
CA VAL A 367 -4.71 3.93 -10.11
C VAL A 367 -4.58 2.46 -9.73
N ALA A 368 -4.30 2.17 -8.45
CA ALA A 368 -4.16 0.80 -7.97
C ALA A 368 -5.50 0.05 -7.94
N ARG A 369 -6.62 0.80 -7.85
CA ARG A 369 -7.96 0.27 -7.59
C ARG A 369 -8.03 -0.53 -6.30
N ALA A 370 -7.26 -0.11 -5.29
CA ALA A 370 -7.33 -0.63 -3.92
C ALA A 370 -8.52 0.02 -3.20
N VAL A 371 -9.73 -0.24 -3.70
CA VAL A 371 -10.94 0.41 -3.21
C VAL A 371 -11.40 -0.27 -1.90
N PRO A 372 -11.62 0.48 -0.81
CA PRO A 372 -12.12 -0.04 0.46
C PRO A 372 -13.36 -0.91 0.30
N GLY A 373 -13.38 -2.08 0.97
CA GLY A 373 -14.49 -3.03 0.90
C GLY A 373 -14.59 -3.84 -0.41
N VAL A 374 -13.73 -3.57 -1.40
CA VAL A 374 -13.66 -4.31 -2.67
C VAL A 374 -12.31 -5.01 -2.83
N ALA A 375 -11.22 -4.26 -2.74
CA ALA A 375 -9.87 -4.76 -2.94
C ALA A 375 -8.82 -4.13 -2.01
N ASP A 376 -9.29 -3.49 -0.95
CA ASP A 376 -8.53 -3.14 0.24
C ASP A 376 -9.15 -3.88 1.43
N LEU A 377 -8.29 -4.40 2.30
CA LEU A 377 -8.64 -5.28 3.43
C LEU A 377 -8.81 -4.52 4.75
N GLY A 378 -8.74 -3.18 4.73
CA GLY A 378 -8.88 -2.33 5.91
C GLY A 378 -10.04 -2.76 6.82
N CYS A 379 -9.72 -3.14 8.07
CA CYS A 379 -10.76 -3.59 9.01
C CYS A 379 -11.65 -2.44 9.50
N LEU A 380 -11.08 -1.23 9.65
CA LEU A 380 -11.76 -0.04 10.17
C LEU A 380 -11.46 1.24 9.36
N GLY A 381 -10.26 1.35 8.76
CA GLY A 381 -9.77 2.59 8.14
C GLY A 381 -9.38 3.67 9.14
N SER A 382 -8.97 4.85 8.65
CA SER A 382 -8.48 5.96 9.48
C SER A 382 -8.63 7.33 8.82
N PRO A 383 -8.91 8.42 9.56
CA PRO A 383 -8.80 9.77 9.02
C PRO A 383 -7.40 10.13 8.49
N ALA A 384 -6.35 9.44 8.95
CA ALA A 384 -4.99 9.58 8.43
C ALA A 384 -4.84 9.04 6.98
N GLU A 385 -5.83 8.33 6.46
CA GLU A 385 -5.82 7.86 5.06
C GLU A 385 -6.30 8.96 4.09
N TRP A 386 -6.97 10.03 4.56
CA TRP A 386 -7.37 11.15 3.70
C TRP A 386 -6.27 12.19 3.52
N THR A 387 -5.75 12.73 4.63
CA THR A 387 -4.85 13.89 4.61
C THR A 387 -3.74 13.69 5.63
N TYR A 388 -2.59 13.16 5.20
CA TYR A 388 -1.46 12.89 6.11
C TYR A 388 -0.15 13.48 5.64
N CYS A 389 -0.06 14.81 5.67
CA CYS A 389 1.14 15.54 5.28
C CYS A 389 1.35 16.75 6.19
N PHE A 390 2.60 17.04 6.55
CA PHE A 390 2.98 18.29 7.21
C PHE A 390 4.44 18.65 6.92
N ALA A 391 4.82 19.90 7.18
CA ALA A 391 6.22 20.33 7.07
C ALA A 391 6.95 20.20 8.41
N GLU A 392 8.25 19.91 8.39
CA GLU A 392 9.11 20.05 9.56
C GLU A 392 9.31 21.54 9.88
N ALA A 393 9.14 21.92 11.14
CA ALA A 393 9.37 23.27 11.63
C ALA A 393 10.82 23.46 12.10
N PRO A 394 11.32 24.71 12.13
CA PRO A 394 12.60 25.01 12.75
C PRO A 394 12.65 24.56 14.21
N GLY A 395 13.78 24.01 14.62
CA GLY A 395 14.00 23.49 15.96
C GLY A 395 15.45 23.67 16.42
N PRO A 396 15.79 23.17 17.62
CA PRO A 396 17.15 23.28 18.17
C PRO A 396 18.17 22.35 17.50
N TRP A 397 17.73 21.40 16.69
CA TRP A 397 18.60 20.44 15.98
C TRP A 397 18.44 20.59 14.46
N PRO A 398 19.41 20.11 13.66
CA PRO A 398 19.28 20.06 12.22
C PRO A 398 18.01 19.29 11.79
N PRO A 399 17.23 19.83 10.82
CA PRO A 399 16.08 19.15 10.24
C PRO A 399 16.51 17.95 9.37
N ILE A 400 15.55 17.09 8.98
CA ILE A 400 15.81 15.86 8.20
C ILE A 400 16.60 16.16 6.92
N ASN A 401 16.25 17.22 6.18
CA ASN A 401 16.96 17.57 4.94
C ASN A 401 18.44 17.87 5.18
N ALA A 402 18.76 18.58 6.26
CA ALA A 402 20.14 18.90 6.63
C ALA A 402 20.88 17.70 7.23
N GLU A 403 20.19 16.81 7.96
CA GLU A 403 20.79 15.58 8.51
C GLU A 403 21.15 14.55 7.42
N ARG A 404 20.40 14.52 6.31
CA ARG A 404 20.56 13.50 5.24
C ARG A 404 21.24 14.05 3.98
N PHE A 405 21.15 15.35 3.75
CA PHE A 405 21.67 16.04 2.57
C PHE A 405 22.34 17.36 2.98
N ASP A 406 21.81 18.50 2.53
CA ASP A 406 22.31 19.83 2.85
C ASP A 406 21.15 20.77 3.22
N ALA A 407 21.46 21.89 3.89
CA ALA A 407 20.47 22.83 4.39
C ALA A 407 19.62 23.51 3.30
N GLY A 408 20.12 23.58 2.06
CA GLY A 408 19.40 24.14 0.91
C GLY A 408 18.58 23.09 0.15
N ALA A 409 18.66 21.80 0.50
CA ALA A 409 17.87 20.76 -0.11
C ALA A 409 16.48 20.70 0.55
N THR A 410 15.46 20.24 -0.18
CA THR A 410 14.19 19.82 0.42
C THR A 410 14.02 18.32 0.26
N THR A 411 13.52 17.64 1.28
CA THR A 411 13.24 16.21 1.28
C THR A 411 11.78 15.93 1.60
N VAL A 412 11.31 14.78 1.14
CA VAL A 412 10.05 14.17 1.56
C VAL A 412 10.38 12.86 2.26
N LEU A 413 10.02 12.77 3.53
CA LEU A 413 9.95 11.50 4.25
C LEU A 413 8.57 10.89 4.00
N ALA A 414 8.53 9.65 3.55
CA ALA A 414 7.31 8.85 3.40
C ALA A 414 7.33 7.66 4.37
N LEU A 415 6.22 7.44 5.09
CA LEU A 415 6.04 6.27 5.95
C LEU A 415 4.56 5.83 5.97
N LYS A 416 4.26 4.54 5.86
CA LYS A 416 2.91 4.03 6.17
C LYS A 416 2.77 3.97 7.69
N ALA A 417 1.86 4.75 8.27
CA ALA A 417 1.83 4.99 9.71
C ALA A 417 0.42 5.13 10.31
N GLU A 418 0.30 4.79 11.59
CA GLU A 418 -0.86 5.08 12.43
C GLU A 418 -1.12 6.60 12.53
N PRO A 419 -2.34 7.02 12.91
CA PRO A 419 -2.59 8.36 13.41
C PRO A 419 -1.65 8.75 14.56
N PRO A 420 -1.38 10.06 14.77
CA PRO A 420 -0.54 10.51 15.86
C PRO A 420 -1.13 10.16 17.22
N HIS A 421 -0.31 9.55 18.08
CA HIS A 421 -0.61 9.38 19.50
C HIS A 421 -0.13 10.61 20.27
N GLY A 422 -1.06 11.34 20.87
CA GLY A 422 -0.75 12.56 21.62
C GLY A 422 0.01 12.28 22.91
N VAL A 423 1.07 13.04 23.15
CA VAL A 423 1.85 13.08 24.38
C VAL A 423 1.53 14.38 25.10
N THR A 424 1.22 14.32 26.39
CA THR A 424 0.98 15.51 27.21
C THR A 424 1.95 15.56 28.38
N ASP A 425 2.70 16.64 28.48
CA ASP A 425 3.53 16.97 29.63
C ASP A 425 3.69 18.48 29.79
N PHE A 426 3.15 19.02 30.87
CA PHE A 426 3.31 20.43 31.25
C PHE A 426 4.13 20.60 32.54
N ARG A 427 4.52 19.48 33.16
CA ARG A 427 5.00 19.44 34.55
C ARG A 427 6.49 19.16 34.62
N SER A 428 7.01 18.31 33.74
CA SER A 428 8.41 17.87 33.80
C SER A 428 9.35 19.06 33.69
N ARG A 429 10.19 19.23 34.72
CA ARG A 429 11.22 20.28 34.76
C ARG A 429 12.58 19.75 34.33
N ARG A 430 12.83 18.46 34.56
CA ARG A 430 14.03 17.75 34.11
C ARG A 430 13.78 17.06 32.78
N ALA A 431 14.80 17.03 31.93
CA ALA A 431 14.73 16.41 30.61
C ALA A 431 14.47 14.89 30.71
N GLU A 432 15.00 14.24 31.74
CA GLU A 432 14.82 12.80 31.96
C GLU A 432 13.37 12.44 32.32
N ASP A 433 12.67 13.32 33.04
CA ASP A 433 11.26 13.12 33.39
C ASP A 433 10.40 13.22 32.12
N LEU A 434 10.62 14.28 31.32
CA LEU A 434 9.97 14.45 30.02
C LEU A 434 10.25 13.27 29.09
N LEU A 435 11.51 12.83 29.02
CA LEU A 435 11.90 11.68 28.21
C LEU A 435 11.21 10.39 28.69
N GLY A 436 11.01 10.22 29.99
CA GLY A 436 10.18 9.15 30.54
C GLY A 436 8.77 9.14 29.94
N THR A 437 8.09 10.28 29.95
CA THR A 437 6.74 10.42 29.36
C THR A 437 6.72 10.15 27.85
N LEU A 438 7.72 10.64 27.11
CA LEU A 438 7.85 10.36 25.69
C LEU A 438 8.05 8.86 25.41
N LEU A 439 8.88 8.19 26.22
CA LEU A 439 9.18 6.76 26.09
C LEU A 439 7.95 5.88 26.35
N ASP A 440 7.13 6.23 27.34
CA ASP A 440 5.88 5.51 27.64
C ASP A 440 4.91 5.53 26.44
N CYS A 441 4.96 6.58 25.62
CA CYS A 441 4.15 6.72 24.41
C CYS A 441 4.78 6.09 23.16
N CYS A 442 6.07 5.71 23.20
CA CYS A 442 6.77 5.12 22.06
C CYS A 442 6.23 3.74 21.68
N THR A 443 5.44 3.09 22.53
CA THR A 443 4.85 1.78 22.25
C THR A 443 3.63 1.46 23.09
N SER A 444 2.82 0.50 22.64
CA SER A 444 1.86 -0.22 23.46
C SER A 444 1.86 -1.70 23.06
N LEU A 445 1.46 -2.59 23.97
CA LEU A 445 1.44 -4.05 23.72
C LEU A 445 0.52 -4.45 22.55
N GLY A 446 -0.45 -3.61 22.19
CA GLY A 446 -1.36 -3.86 21.07
C GLY A 446 -0.90 -3.28 19.73
N SER A 447 0.26 -2.63 19.68
CA SER A 447 0.76 -2.00 18.44
C SER A 447 1.52 -3.00 17.58
N ASN A 448 1.55 -2.78 16.26
CA ASN A 448 2.31 -3.63 15.35
C ASN A 448 3.80 -3.68 15.72
N ASN A 449 4.39 -2.55 16.13
CA ASN A 449 5.78 -2.47 16.58
C ASN A 449 6.11 -3.34 17.81
N ALA A 450 5.12 -3.77 18.60
CA ALA A 450 5.35 -4.72 19.69
C ALA A 450 5.69 -6.15 19.18
N TYR A 451 5.23 -6.50 17.98
CA TYR A 451 5.42 -7.82 17.36
C TYR A 451 6.29 -7.76 16.09
N MET A 452 6.43 -6.59 15.47
CA MET A 452 7.15 -6.37 14.23
C MET A 452 7.97 -5.09 14.37
N PRO A 453 9.20 -5.14 14.91
CA PRO A 453 9.98 -3.95 15.13
C PRO A 453 10.30 -3.22 13.82
N GLY A 454 10.21 -1.88 13.83
CA GLY A 454 10.36 -1.07 12.63
C GLY A 454 10.54 0.40 12.96
N SER A 455 10.31 1.28 11.98
CA SER A 455 10.43 2.74 12.15
C SER A 455 9.56 3.29 13.30
N LEU A 456 9.83 4.50 13.77
CA LEU A 456 9.06 5.22 14.78
C LEU A 456 9.32 6.71 14.57
N LEU A 457 8.27 7.53 14.51
CA LEU A 457 8.43 8.97 14.36
C LEU A 457 8.03 9.68 15.66
N LEU A 458 8.99 10.37 16.26
CA LEU A 458 8.77 11.28 17.37
C LEU A 458 8.59 12.71 16.84
N VAL A 459 7.42 13.29 17.06
CA VAL A 459 7.10 14.68 16.70
C VAL A 459 7.10 15.53 17.96
N LEU A 460 8.12 16.37 18.11
CA LEU A 460 8.28 17.23 19.27
C LEU A 460 7.70 18.62 19.01
N ALA A 461 6.88 19.11 19.93
CA ALA A 461 6.58 20.53 19.98
C ALA A 461 7.84 21.33 20.32
N PRO A 462 7.93 22.60 19.87
CA PRO A 462 9.11 23.43 20.08
C PRO A 462 9.54 23.58 21.54
N ASP A 463 8.61 23.59 22.51
CA ASP A 463 8.96 23.71 23.93
C ASP A 463 9.65 22.44 24.47
N HIS A 464 9.14 21.25 24.17
CA HIS A 464 9.79 19.98 24.52
C HIS A 464 11.15 19.82 23.85
N ALA A 465 11.24 20.14 22.55
CA ALA A 465 12.50 20.07 21.81
C ALA A 465 13.57 20.99 22.45
N ARG A 466 13.20 22.24 22.77
CA ARG A 466 14.10 23.19 23.44
C ARG A 466 14.52 22.73 24.82
N GLN A 467 13.61 22.17 25.61
CA GLN A 467 13.93 21.67 26.94
C GLN A 467 14.94 20.52 26.89
N LEU A 468 14.76 19.56 25.98
CA LEU A 468 15.71 18.46 25.76
C LEU A 468 17.07 18.98 25.30
N ALA A 469 17.09 19.86 24.30
CA ALA A 469 18.34 20.44 23.78
C ALA A 469 19.10 21.27 24.83
N ALA A 470 18.38 22.06 25.66
CA ALA A 470 18.99 22.83 26.75
C ALA A 470 19.62 21.95 27.83
N ALA A 471 19.14 20.71 27.97
CA ALA A 471 19.75 19.69 28.84
C ALA A 471 20.87 18.88 28.16
N GLY A 472 21.29 19.26 26.95
CA GLY A 472 22.40 18.64 26.23
C GLY A 472 22.02 17.42 25.39
N TRP A 473 20.74 17.11 25.21
CA TRP A 473 20.32 16.04 24.31
C TRP A 473 20.46 16.46 22.84
N ASP A 474 21.04 15.57 22.04
CA ASP A 474 20.97 15.63 20.59
C ASP A 474 20.08 14.50 20.03
N LYS A 475 19.77 14.57 18.73
CA LYS A 475 18.93 13.54 18.08
C LYS A 475 19.58 12.15 18.14
N ALA A 476 20.91 12.03 18.11
CA ALA A 476 21.59 10.72 18.15
C ALA A 476 21.40 10.04 19.52
N ALA A 477 21.66 10.77 20.61
CA ALA A 477 21.44 10.31 21.98
C ALA A 477 19.97 9.98 22.24
N LEU A 478 19.03 10.76 21.71
CA LEU A 478 17.60 10.47 21.81
C LEU A 478 17.23 9.16 21.09
N ARG A 479 17.73 8.96 19.86
CA ARG A 479 17.53 7.72 19.08
C ARG A 479 18.03 6.49 19.84
N GLU A 480 19.25 6.56 20.37
CA GLU A 480 19.85 5.50 21.19
C GLU A 480 19.01 5.20 22.43
N ARG A 481 18.61 6.26 23.16
CA ARG A 481 17.83 6.11 24.38
C ARG A 481 16.45 5.51 24.12
N ILE A 482 15.77 5.93 23.05
CA ILE A 482 14.48 5.38 22.65
C ILE A 482 14.61 3.91 22.25
N HIS A 483 15.57 3.56 21.39
CA HIS A 483 15.80 2.17 21.02
C HIS A 483 16.14 1.28 22.22
N ALA A 484 16.99 1.75 23.13
CA ALA A 484 17.38 1.01 24.31
C ALA A 484 16.20 0.76 25.27
N ALA A 485 15.29 1.72 25.43
CA ALA A 485 14.22 1.65 26.43
C ALA A 485 12.89 1.10 25.88
N ALA A 486 12.50 1.48 24.66
CA ALA A 486 11.20 1.16 24.09
C ALA A 486 11.13 -0.32 23.69
N GLY A 487 10.37 -1.07 24.48
CA GLY A 487 10.26 -2.52 24.32
C GLY A 487 9.33 -3.14 25.35
N HIS A 488 9.04 -4.42 25.17
CA HIS A 488 8.14 -5.18 26.02
C HIS A 488 8.83 -6.44 26.55
N PRO A 489 8.58 -6.85 27.80
CA PRO A 489 9.01 -8.17 28.27
C PRO A 489 8.44 -9.27 27.37
N ALA A 490 9.25 -10.25 26.97
CA ALA A 490 8.81 -11.32 26.07
C ALA A 490 7.61 -12.11 26.63
N ALA A 491 7.57 -12.31 27.94
CA ALA A 491 6.46 -12.96 28.64
C ALA A 491 5.11 -12.23 28.46
N ALA A 492 5.12 -10.91 28.28
CA ALA A 492 3.89 -10.13 28.06
C ALA A 492 3.36 -10.27 26.62
N LEU A 493 4.24 -10.57 25.65
CA LEU A 493 3.89 -10.77 24.24
C LEU A 493 3.49 -12.22 23.93
N ALA A 494 4.06 -13.20 24.64
CA ALA A 494 3.89 -14.63 24.36
C ALA A 494 2.43 -15.10 24.16
N PRO A 495 1.41 -14.63 24.92
CA PRO A 495 0.03 -15.07 24.73
C PRO A 495 -0.79 -14.16 23.79
N ARG A 496 -0.17 -13.26 23.01
CA ARG A 496 -0.85 -12.18 22.28
C ARG A 496 -0.28 -11.97 20.87
N GLY A 497 -1.03 -11.23 20.05
CA GLY A 497 -0.57 -10.72 18.75
C GLY A 497 -0.13 -11.81 17.76
N ILE A 498 0.97 -11.56 17.05
CA ILE A 498 1.38 -12.37 15.89
C ILE A 498 2.70 -13.10 16.19
N ALA A 499 2.60 -14.26 16.83
CA ALA A 499 3.75 -15.02 17.31
C ALA A 499 4.74 -15.41 16.18
N ALA A 500 4.23 -15.80 15.00
CA ALA A 500 5.05 -16.32 13.89
C ALA A 500 6.09 -15.32 13.34
N ILE A 501 5.90 -14.02 13.57
CA ILE A 501 6.79 -12.95 13.09
C ILE A 501 7.40 -12.13 14.22
N THR A 502 7.09 -12.47 15.48
CA THR A 502 7.67 -11.79 16.64
C THR A 502 9.12 -12.19 16.80
N PRO A 503 10.08 -11.24 16.81
CA PRO A 503 11.48 -11.58 16.95
C PRO A 503 11.80 -12.08 18.36
N PRO A 504 12.91 -12.81 18.53
CA PRO A 504 13.36 -13.24 19.84
C PRO A 504 13.69 -12.03 20.73
N ALA A 505 13.58 -12.23 22.03
CA ALA A 505 13.96 -11.22 23.01
C ALA A 505 15.48 -10.97 22.99
N GLY A 506 15.87 -9.74 23.32
CA GLY A 506 17.26 -9.41 23.60
C GLY A 506 17.76 -10.06 24.89
N ALA A 507 19.05 -9.87 25.19
CA ALA A 507 19.70 -10.43 26.39
C ALA A 507 19.05 -10.00 27.71
N ASP A 508 18.33 -8.88 27.73
CA ASP A 508 17.57 -8.37 28.87
C ASP A 508 16.12 -8.90 28.95
N GLY A 509 15.78 -9.91 28.14
CA GLY A 509 14.45 -10.52 28.13
C GLY A 509 13.35 -9.65 27.51
N ARG A 510 13.72 -8.58 26.79
CA ARG A 510 12.78 -7.64 26.18
C ARG A 510 12.86 -7.67 24.65
N VAL A 511 11.70 -7.58 24.02
CA VAL A 511 11.56 -7.37 22.57
C VAL A 511 11.49 -5.86 22.32
N ARG A 512 12.45 -5.32 21.56
CA ARG A 512 12.48 -3.89 21.21
C ARG A 512 11.45 -3.57 20.14
N VAL A 513 10.95 -2.35 20.15
CA VAL A 513 9.93 -1.88 19.18
C VAL A 513 10.55 -1.32 17.90
N THR A 514 11.85 -1.04 17.94
CA THR A 514 12.70 -0.66 16.82
C THR A 514 13.83 -1.69 16.67
N ARG A 515 14.34 -1.88 15.45
CA ARG A 515 15.43 -2.82 15.18
C ARG A 515 16.79 -2.21 15.48
N SER A 516 16.90 -0.89 15.32
CA SER A 516 18.08 -0.12 15.68
C SER A 516 17.69 1.32 16.02
N PRO A 517 18.60 2.13 16.58
CA PRO A 517 18.40 3.56 16.78
C PRO A 517 18.04 4.33 15.50
N ARG A 518 18.44 3.84 14.32
CA ARG A 518 18.15 4.47 13.02
C ARG A 518 16.67 4.43 12.65
N ASP A 519 15.90 3.53 13.25
CA ASP A 519 14.46 3.44 13.02
C ASP A 519 13.71 4.61 13.68
N VAL A 520 14.34 5.33 14.61
CA VAL A 520 13.72 6.47 15.29
C VAL A 520 14.00 7.75 14.50
N GLU A 521 12.95 8.28 13.88
CA GLU A 521 12.97 9.60 13.28
C GLU A 521 12.43 10.63 14.28
N ILE A 522 13.06 11.81 14.30
CA ILE A 522 12.75 12.87 15.25
C ILE A 522 12.58 14.16 14.45
N VAL A 523 11.41 14.77 14.56
CA VAL A 523 11.08 16.04 13.89
C VAL A 523 10.54 17.03 14.90
N VAL A 524 10.73 18.32 14.63
CA VAL A 524 10.06 19.39 15.36
C VAL A 524 8.90 19.88 14.50
N ALA A 525 7.71 19.91 15.07
CA ALA A 525 6.52 20.46 14.42
C ALA A 525 5.47 20.82 15.48
N GLY A 526 4.47 21.60 15.09
CA GLY A 526 3.40 22.03 15.97
C GLY A 526 3.62 23.42 16.57
N GLY A 527 2.75 23.77 17.51
CA GLY A 527 2.77 25.03 18.24
C GLY A 527 3.51 24.90 19.55
N ARG A 528 3.74 26.05 20.21
CA ARG A 528 4.22 26.08 21.59
C ARG A 528 3.21 25.40 22.53
N GLY A 529 3.71 24.74 23.58
CA GLY A 529 2.91 24.00 24.56
C GLY A 529 3.52 22.66 24.97
N GLY A 530 2.89 22.03 25.97
CA GLY A 530 3.27 20.73 26.54
C GLY A 530 2.72 19.52 25.78
N HIS A 531 2.48 19.65 24.47
CA HIS A 531 1.87 18.59 23.65
C HIS A 531 2.82 18.16 22.54
N SER A 532 3.19 16.89 22.49
CA SER A 532 3.97 16.28 21.40
C SER A 532 3.23 15.07 20.86
N ALA A 533 3.80 14.35 19.91
CA ALA A 533 3.19 13.13 19.41
C ALA A 533 4.22 12.04 19.11
N VAL A 534 3.79 10.80 19.25
CA VAL A 534 4.46 9.63 18.68
C VAL A 534 3.59 9.11 17.55
N ILE A 535 4.20 8.88 16.39
CA ILE A 535 3.57 8.22 15.25
C ILE A 535 4.26 6.86 15.08
N ARG A 536 3.47 5.80 15.27
CA ARG A 536 3.92 4.42 15.07
C ARG A 536 3.72 4.01 13.61
N PRO A 537 4.61 3.19 13.05
CA PRO A 537 4.47 2.76 11.67
C PRO A 537 3.41 1.65 11.62
N TRP A 538 3.09 1.29 10.39
CA TRP A 538 2.40 0.04 10.09
C TRP A 538 3.27 -1.22 10.32
N SER A 539 4.60 -1.06 10.43
CA SER A 539 5.59 -2.13 10.58
C SER A 539 5.73 -2.97 9.31
N LEU A 540 5.34 -4.25 9.26
CA LEU A 540 5.31 -5.14 8.05
C LEU A 540 6.42 -4.91 6.99
N ALA A 541 7.67 -4.70 7.44
CA ALA A 541 8.84 -4.37 6.61
C ALA A 541 8.71 -3.09 5.75
N SER A 542 7.89 -2.14 6.19
CA SER A 542 7.84 -0.76 5.71
C SER A 542 8.85 0.07 6.49
N GLU A 543 9.74 0.72 5.75
CA GLU A 543 10.71 1.69 6.23
C GLU A 543 10.20 3.12 6.09
N ALA A 544 10.73 4.03 6.90
CA ALA A 544 10.72 5.44 6.60
C ALA A 544 11.68 5.71 5.43
N VAL A 545 11.14 6.22 4.32
CA VAL A 545 11.91 6.52 3.11
C VAL A 545 12.08 8.04 2.99
N VAL A 546 13.33 8.51 2.88
CA VAL A 546 13.64 9.94 2.70
C VAL A 546 14.22 10.15 1.30
N GLU A 547 13.50 10.87 0.46
CA GLU A 547 13.95 11.23 -0.89
C GLU A 547 14.06 12.76 -1.03
N PRO A 548 15.12 13.29 -1.69
CA PRO A 548 15.22 14.70 -1.95
C PRO A 548 14.38 15.12 -3.17
N VAL A 549 13.92 16.37 -3.18
CA VAL A 549 13.27 16.99 -4.34
C VAL A 549 14.32 17.29 -5.39
N ARG A 550 14.16 16.69 -6.57
CA ARG A 550 15.14 16.75 -7.68
C ARG A 550 14.52 17.27 -8.96
N LEU A 551 15.31 18.02 -9.72
CA LEU A 551 14.99 18.38 -11.11
C LEU A 551 15.03 17.14 -12.01
N PRO A 552 14.50 17.19 -13.26
CA PRO A 552 14.53 16.08 -14.20
C PRO A 552 15.93 15.52 -14.48
N ASP A 553 16.97 16.36 -14.41
CA ASP A 553 18.37 15.96 -14.58
C ASP A 553 18.98 15.25 -13.35
N GLY A 554 18.21 15.13 -12.27
CA GLY A 554 18.61 14.50 -11.02
C GLY A 554 19.33 15.43 -10.03
N SER A 555 19.60 16.69 -10.38
CA SER A 555 20.17 17.66 -9.46
C SER A 555 19.20 18.05 -8.34
N LEU A 556 19.72 18.49 -7.19
CA LEU A 556 18.90 18.95 -6.07
C LEU A 556 18.26 20.29 -6.41
N ALA A 557 16.93 20.36 -6.33
CA ALA A 557 16.22 21.61 -6.55
C ALA A 557 16.43 22.57 -5.38
N ARG A 558 16.58 23.85 -5.70
CA ARG A 558 16.85 24.93 -4.74
C ARG A 558 15.70 25.92 -4.65
N ARG A 559 14.87 26.02 -5.69
CA ARG A 559 13.66 26.87 -5.78
C ARG A 559 12.58 26.18 -6.59
N LEU A 560 11.31 26.43 -6.28
CA LEU A 560 10.20 25.87 -7.06
C LEU A 560 10.15 26.40 -8.48
N SER A 561 10.61 27.64 -8.70
CA SER A 561 10.67 28.27 -10.03
C SER A 561 11.49 27.48 -11.05
N GLU A 562 12.43 26.64 -10.60
CA GLU A 562 13.24 25.78 -11.48
C GLU A 562 12.44 24.65 -12.15
N PHE A 563 11.27 24.31 -11.60
CA PHE A 563 10.36 23.33 -12.18
C PHE A 563 9.37 23.94 -13.16
N ARG A 564 9.33 25.27 -13.26
CA ARG A 564 8.36 25.93 -14.13
C ARG A 564 8.68 25.58 -15.58
N SER A 565 7.77 24.85 -16.22
CA SER A 565 7.86 24.57 -17.65
C SER A 565 7.77 25.88 -18.42
N ALA A 566 8.58 26.00 -19.47
CA ALA A 566 8.70 27.20 -20.30
C ALA A 566 7.38 27.57 -20.99
#